data_AF-A0A9W8QQK6-F1
#
_entry.id   AF-A0A9W8QQK6-F1
#
_cell.length_a   1.000
_cell.length_b   1.000
_cell.length_c   1.000
_cell.angle_alpha   90.00
_cell.angle_beta   90.00
_cell.angle_gamma   90.00
#
_symmetry.space_group_name_H-M   'P 1'
#
loop_
_entity.id
_entity.type
_entity.pdbx_description
1 polymer ?
#
loop_
_entity_poly.entity_id
_entity_poly.type
_entity_poly.pdbx_seq_one_letter_code
_entity_poly.pdbx_strand_id
1 'polypeptide(L)'
;MDRDAFFVDVSIEGKTVRLCNTHLESMVFNPPYRPPQMQLVAQYLREEKVHAALAAGDFNAIQPFDRTLHTDNGLKDAFLELGGKEDTEEGYTWGQQAATKLRKQFGCSRMDKVYFCGGAEVVKFERFGEDVLTEGEEESSQIVALGFEKAWVTDHLGIKTEVQILGDKSSSRL
;
A
#
# COMPACT_ATOMS: atom_id res chain seq x y z
N MET A 1 -16.53 -4.46 8.65
CA MET A 1 -16.47 -3.13 8.00
C MET A 1 -16.45 -3.41 6.52
N ASP A 2 -17.28 -2.73 5.74
CA ASP A 2 -17.30 -2.95 4.29
C ASP A 2 -15.96 -2.49 3.71
N ARG A 3 -15.31 -3.35 2.91
CA ARG A 3 -14.07 -3.04 2.20
C ARG A 3 -14.42 -2.70 0.76
N ASP A 4 -13.82 -1.65 0.23
CA ASP A 4 -14.04 -1.19 -1.13
C ASP A 4 -12.73 -0.84 -1.83
N ALA A 5 -12.84 -0.47 -3.11
CA ALA A 5 -11.76 0.07 -3.90
C ALA A 5 -12.26 1.31 -4.62
N PHE A 6 -11.62 2.44 -4.33
CA PHE A 6 -11.98 3.74 -4.89
C PHE A 6 -11.06 4.07 -6.06
N PHE A 7 -11.65 4.22 -7.25
CA PHE A 7 -10.90 4.47 -8.49
C PHE A 7 -11.11 5.90 -9.00
N VAL A 8 -10.03 6.52 -9.46
CA VAL A 8 -10.03 7.82 -10.15
C VAL A 8 -9.18 7.72 -11.40
N ASP A 9 -9.73 8.16 -12.53
CA ASP A 9 -8.98 8.32 -13.77
C ASP A 9 -8.54 9.78 -13.91
N VAL A 10 -7.23 9.99 -14.09
CA VAL A 10 -6.64 11.31 -14.36
C VAL A 10 -5.97 11.31 -15.73
N SER A 11 -6.03 12.45 -16.43
CA SER A 11 -5.33 12.61 -17.71
C SER A 11 -3.95 13.22 -17.47
N ILE A 12 -2.89 12.47 -17.75
CA ILE A 12 -1.50 12.95 -17.70
C ILE A 12 -0.95 12.91 -19.11
N GLU A 13 -0.62 14.10 -19.66
CA GLU A 13 -0.13 14.25 -21.04
C GLU A 13 -1.04 13.57 -22.09
N GLY A 14 -2.36 13.62 -21.88
CA GLY A 14 -3.35 13.01 -22.77
C GLY A 14 -3.56 11.50 -22.60
N LYS A 15 -2.89 10.88 -21.62
CA LYS A 15 -3.04 9.45 -21.30
C LYS A 15 -3.86 9.26 -20.03
N THR A 16 -4.72 8.24 -20.03
CA THR A 16 -5.50 7.86 -18.85
C THR A 16 -4.62 7.11 -17.86
N VAL A 17 -4.40 7.72 -16.69
CA VAL A 17 -3.75 7.09 -15.54
C VAL A 17 -4.79 6.81 -14.48
N ARG A 18 -4.93 5.56 -14.06
CA ARG A 18 -5.89 5.12 -13.05
C ARG A 18 -5.22 5.02 -11.69
N LEU A 19 -5.82 5.67 -10.70
CA LEU A 19 -5.41 5.58 -9.31
C LEU A 19 -6.49 4.82 -8.54
N CYS A 20 -6.09 3.86 -7.73
CA CYS A 20 -6.94 3.10 -6.84
C CYS A 20 -6.46 3.28 -5.41
N ASN A 21 -7.38 3.65 -4.51
CA ASN A 21 -7.15 3.52 -3.07
C ASN A 21 -7.97 2.34 -2.54
N THR A 22 -7.38 1.48 -1.72
CA THR A 22 -8.12 0.39 -1.08
C THR A 22 -7.55 0.09 0.31
N HIS A 23 -8.42 -0.39 1.19
CA HIS A 23 -8.05 -0.95 2.48
C HIS A 23 -8.63 -2.37 2.53
N LEU A 24 -7.77 -3.39 2.41
CA LEU A 24 -8.20 -4.79 2.30
C LEU A 24 -8.65 -5.39 3.63
N GLU A 25 -9.18 -6.61 3.62
CA GLU A 25 -9.62 -7.28 4.84
C GLU A 25 -8.50 -7.42 5.88
N SER A 26 -8.75 -6.92 7.10
CA SER A 26 -7.77 -6.88 8.19
C SER A 26 -7.75 -8.17 9.02
N MET A 27 -8.83 -8.96 8.96
CA MET A 27 -8.94 -10.18 9.75
C MET A 27 -8.32 -11.39 9.05
N VAL A 28 -7.83 -12.32 9.87
CA VAL A 28 -7.36 -13.64 9.43
C VAL A 28 -8.57 -14.57 9.28
N PHE A 29 -9.26 -14.49 8.13
CA PHE A 29 -10.38 -15.37 7.81
C PHE A 29 -9.95 -16.66 7.08
N ASN A 30 -10.79 -17.69 7.19
CA ASN A 30 -10.68 -18.93 6.44
C ASN A 30 -12.04 -19.28 5.82
N PRO A 31 -12.24 -19.15 4.50
CA PRO A 31 -11.24 -18.75 3.50
C PRO A 31 -10.85 -17.26 3.61
N PRO A 32 -9.65 -16.86 3.15
CA PRO A 32 -9.20 -15.47 3.20
C PRO A 32 -9.92 -14.60 2.16
N TYR A 33 -10.23 -13.35 2.52
CA TYR A 33 -10.91 -12.40 1.62
C TYR A 33 -9.95 -11.51 0.82
N ARG A 34 -8.72 -11.28 1.28
CA ARG A 34 -7.77 -10.43 0.57
C ARG A 34 -7.43 -10.91 -0.86
N PRO A 35 -7.25 -12.22 -1.13
CA PRO A 35 -7.00 -12.68 -2.50
C PRO A 35 -8.12 -12.33 -3.50
N PRO A 36 -9.41 -12.66 -3.28
CA PRO A 36 -10.46 -12.25 -4.21
C PRO A 36 -10.67 -10.73 -4.27
N GLN A 37 -10.46 -10.00 -3.17
CA GLN A 37 -10.50 -8.53 -3.19
C GLN A 37 -9.44 -7.95 -4.12
N MET A 38 -8.18 -8.41 -3.99
CA MET A 38 -7.09 -7.95 -4.85
C MET A 38 -7.30 -8.36 -6.31
N GLN A 39 -7.85 -9.54 -6.54
CA GLN A 39 -8.20 -9.99 -7.89
C GLN A 39 -9.18 -9.03 -8.58
N LEU A 40 -10.23 -8.61 -7.88
CA LEU A 40 -11.18 -7.64 -8.39
C LEU A 40 -10.51 -6.29 -8.66
N VAL A 41 -9.72 -5.77 -7.72
CA VAL A 41 -8.97 -4.51 -7.89
C VAL A 41 -8.11 -4.58 -9.16
N ALA A 42 -7.36 -5.66 -9.32
CA ALA A 42 -6.43 -5.79 -10.44
C ALA A 42 -7.14 -5.94 -11.81
N GLN A 43 -8.36 -6.47 -11.85
CA GLN A 43 -9.17 -6.46 -13.07
C GLN A 43 -9.43 -5.04 -13.57
N TYR A 44 -9.80 -4.12 -12.66
CA TYR A 44 -10.04 -2.71 -13.01
C TYR A 44 -8.75 -1.95 -13.33
N LEU A 45 -7.63 -2.24 -12.66
CA LEU A 45 -6.34 -1.61 -12.96
C LEU A 45 -5.83 -1.95 -14.37
N ARG A 46 -6.15 -3.14 -14.88
CA ARG A 46 -5.65 -3.65 -16.16
C ARG A 46 -6.64 -3.49 -17.32
N GLU A 47 -7.65 -2.63 -17.20
CA GLU A 47 -8.56 -2.34 -18.31
C GLU A 47 -7.80 -1.72 -19.50
N GLU A 48 -8.10 -2.14 -20.73
CA GLU A 48 -7.34 -1.75 -21.93
C GLU A 48 -7.26 -0.24 -22.18
N LYS A 49 -8.29 0.51 -21.78
CA LYS A 49 -8.32 1.98 -21.92
C LYS A 49 -7.39 2.71 -20.95
N VAL A 50 -6.82 2.01 -19.97
CA VAL A 50 -5.95 2.56 -18.93
C VAL A 50 -4.51 2.39 -19.37
N HIS A 51 -3.82 3.49 -19.61
CA HIS A 51 -2.41 3.48 -20.04
C HIS A 51 -1.50 2.99 -18.91
N ALA A 52 -1.70 3.52 -17.72
CA ALA A 52 -0.94 3.19 -16.52
C ALA A 52 -1.87 3.17 -15.31
N ALA A 53 -1.62 2.28 -14.35
CA ALA A 53 -2.48 2.15 -13.18
C ALA A 53 -1.68 1.90 -11.92
N LEU A 54 -2.15 2.46 -10.80
CA LEU A 54 -1.58 2.26 -9.47
C LEU A 54 -2.68 1.98 -8.47
N ALA A 55 -2.45 1.03 -7.56
CA ALA A 55 -3.23 0.85 -6.34
C ALA A 55 -2.34 1.09 -5.12
N ALA A 56 -2.76 1.96 -4.23
CA ALA A 56 -2.08 2.28 -2.98
C ALA A 56 -3.05 2.14 -1.80
N GLY A 57 -2.51 1.88 -0.61
CA GLY A 57 -3.30 1.82 0.62
C GLY A 57 -2.82 0.74 1.57
N ASP A 58 -3.68 0.37 2.51
CA ASP A 58 -3.43 -0.68 3.51
C ASP A 58 -3.93 -2.02 2.99
N PHE A 59 -3.01 -2.87 2.54
CA PHE A 59 -3.33 -4.19 2.01
C PHE A 59 -3.47 -5.23 3.11
N ASN A 60 -3.30 -4.85 4.39
CA ASN A 60 -3.33 -5.75 5.53
C ASN A 60 -2.51 -7.03 5.29
N ALA A 61 -1.30 -6.87 4.76
CA ALA A 61 -0.46 -7.96 4.30
C ALA A 61 0.19 -8.74 5.45
N ILE A 62 -0.63 -9.48 6.19
CA ILE A 62 -0.29 -10.14 7.46
C ILE A 62 -0.19 -11.67 7.36
N GLN A 63 -0.47 -12.25 6.19
CA GLN A 63 -0.38 -13.70 5.94
C GLN A 63 0.54 -14.03 4.77
N PRO A 64 1.03 -15.28 4.66
CA PRO A 64 2.03 -15.60 3.63
C PRO A 64 1.63 -15.35 2.18
N PHE A 65 0.35 -15.52 1.83
CA PHE A 65 -0.14 -15.25 0.49
C PHE A 65 -0.10 -13.75 0.13
N ASP A 66 -0.06 -12.85 1.12
CA ASP A 66 -0.04 -11.41 0.90
C ASP A 66 1.26 -10.92 0.24
N ARG A 67 2.31 -11.75 0.27
CA ARG A 67 3.60 -11.48 -0.40
C ARG A 67 3.49 -11.56 -1.91
N THR A 68 2.59 -12.38 -2.46
CA THR A 68 2.50 -12.64 -3.91
C THR A 68 1.26 -12.04 -4.57
N LEU A 69 0.38 -11.39 -3.81
CA LEU A 69 -0.86 -10.81 -4.33
C LEU A 69 -0.67 -9.90 -5.55
N HIS A 70 0.46 -9.21 -5.67
CA HIS A 70 0.80 -8.42 -6.85
C HIS A 70 1.12 -9.31 -8.06
N THR A 71 2.09 -10.24 -7.94
CA THR A 71 2.49 -11.14 -9.04
C THR A 71 1.35 -12.06 -9.49
N ASP A 72 0.56 -12.57 -8.55
CA ASP A 72 -0.60 -13.43 -8.82
C ASP A 72 -1.67 -12.71 -9.65
N ASN A 73 -1.62 -11.38 -9.64
CA ASN A 73 -2.50 -10.48 -10.37
C ASN A 73 -1.76 -9.70 -11.47
N GLY A 74 -0.57 -10.12 -11.92
CA GLY A 74 0.14 -9.44 -13.00
C GLY A 74 0.43 -7.96 -12.74
N LEU A 75 0.59 -7.59 -11.46
CA LEU A 75 1.01 -6.27 -11.01
C LEU A 75 2.44 -6.34 -10.49
N LYS A 76 3.11 -5.19 -10.45
CA LYS A 76 4.41 -5.00 -9.79
C LYS A 76 4.22 -4.32 -8.43
N ASP A 77 5.15 -4.53 -7.51
CA ASP A 77 5.22 -3.85 -6.21
C ASP A 77 6.32 -2.78 -6.24
N ALA A 78 5.98 -1.54 -5.91
CA ALA A 78 6.90 -0.40 -5.99
C ALA A 78 8.14 -0.55 -5.09
N PHE A 79 7.97 -1.10 -3.89
CA PHE A 79 9.08 -1.29 -2.95
C PHE A 79 10.03 -2.39 -3.44
N LEU A 80 9.46 -3.50 -3.94
CA LEU A 80 10.26 -4.62 -4.45
C LEU A 80 10.94 -4.31 -5.79
N GLU A 81 10.29 -3.54 -6.67
CA GLU A 81 10.87 -3.13 -7.96
C GLU A 81 12.16 -2.31 -7.77
N LEU A 82 12.24 -1.53 -6.69
CA LEU A 82 13.43 -0.76 -6.33
C LEU A 82 14.45 -1.55 -5.48
N GLY A 83 14.31 -2.87 -5.39
CA GLY A 83 15.23 -3.76 -4.68
C GLY A 83 14.96 -3.92 -3.18
N GLY A 84 13.82 -3.42 -2.71
CA GLY A 84 13.30 -3.71 -1.37
C GLY A 84 13.06 -5.21 -1.17
N LYS A 85 12.95 -5.63 0.09
CA LYS A 85 12.76 -7.04 0.48
C LYS A 85 11.62 -7.15 1.48
N GLU A 86 10.75 -8.14 1.27
CA GLU A 86 9.74 -8.47 2.27
C GLU A 86 10.39 -8.84 3.61
N ASP A 87 9.63 -8.62 4.68
CA ASP A 87 10.01 -9.03 6.04
C ASP A 87 11.31 -8.39 6.56
N THR A 88 11.60 -7.15 6.14
CA THR A 88 12.71 -6.33 6.67
C THR A 88 12.21 -5.04 7.30
N GLU A 89 12.99 -4.49 8.25
CA GLU A 89 12.62 -3.27 8.97
C GLU A 89 12.43 -2.06 8.06
N GLU A 90 13.16 -1.99 6.95
CA GLU A 90 13.04 -0.92 5.95
C GLU A 90 11.70 -0.97 5.23
N GLY A 91 11.11 -2.16 5.10
CA GLY A 91 9.82 -2.36 4.46
C GLY A 91 8.63 -2.20 5.40
N TYR A 92 8.81 -2.32 6.72
CA TYR A 92 7.69 -2.29 7.66
C TYR A 92 7.01 -0.93 7.72
N THR A 93 5.68 -0.96 7.61
CA THR A 93 4.81 0.22 7.68
C THR A 93 3.88 0.16 8.88
N TRP A 94 3.80 -0.98 9.57
CA TRP A 94 3.05 -1.13 10.80
C TRP A 94 3.87 -1.83 11.89
N GLY A 95 3.58 -1.48 13.12
CA GLY A 95 4.14 -2.09 14.32
C GLY A 95 5.02 -1.13 15.10
N GLN A 96 5.86 -0.33 14.45
CA GLN A 96 6.78 0.62 15.11
C GLN A 96 6.04 1.59 16.04
N GLN A 97 4.89 2.08 15.59
CA GLN A 97 4.02 3.02 16.31
C GLN A 97 2.72 2.39 16.81
N ALA A 98 2.62 1.06 16.81
CA ALA A 98 1.45 0.36 17.32
C ALA A 98 1.44 0.30 18.86
N ALA A 99 0.25 0.12 19.44
CA ALA A 99 0.11 -0.13 20.87
C ALA A 99 1.02 -1.31 21.29
N THR A 100 1.74 -1.17 22.41
CA THR A 100 2.82 -2.09 22.80
C THR A 100 2.33 -3.54 22.88
N LYS A 101 1.08 -3.75 23.32
CA LYS A 101 0.46 -5.07 23.41
C LYS A 101 0.28 -5.70 22.03
N LEU A 102 -0.19 -4.94 21.03
CA LEU A 102 -0.41 -5.41 19.66
C LEU A 102 0.93 -5.70 18.98
N ARG A 103 1.91 -4.79 19.10
CA ARG A 103 3.27 -5.00 18.58
C ARG A 103 3.91 -6.28 19.13
N LYS A 104 3.77 -6.55 20.43
CA LYS A 104 4.27 -7.79 21.05
C LYS A 104 3.55 -9.05 20.56
N GLN A 105 2.27 -8.95 20.22
CA GLN A 105 1.46 -10.07 19.78
C GLN A 105 1.68 -10.42 18.31
N PHE A 106 1.77 -9.41 17.44
CA PHE A 106 1.75 -9.58 15.98
C PHE A 106 3.09 -9.26 15.31
N GLY A 107 4.02 -8.57 15.99
CA GLY A 107 5.27 -8.11 15.40
C GLY A 107 5.09 -6.88 14.50
N CYS A 108 6.13 -6.56 13.72
CA CYS A 108 6.06 -5.52 12.69
C CYS A 108 5.76 -6.15 11.32
N SER A 109 5.12 -5.41 10.42
CA SER A 109 4.79 -5.90 9.09
C SER A 109 4.71 -4.77 8.06
N ARG A 110 4.79 -5.14 6.77
CA ARG A 110 4.61 -4.24 5.63
C ARG A 110 3.19 -4.33 5.11
N MET A 111 2.28 -3.64 5.79
CA MET A 111 0.85 -3.67 5.48
C MET A 111 0.51 -2.74 4.31
N ASP A 112 1.18 -1.61 4.22
CA ASP A 112 0.92 -0.57 3.24
C ASP A 112 1.80 -0.79 2.00
N LYS A 113 1.18 -0.78 0.82
CA LYS A 113 1.83 -1.13 -0.45
C LYS A 113 1.39 -0.21 -1.58
N VAL A 114 2.21 -0.13 -2.62
CA VAL A 114 1.87 0.49 -3.90
C VAL A 114 2.10 -0.55 -4.99
N TYR A 115 1.01 -1.02 -5.59
CA TYR A 115 1.02 -1.90 -6.75
C TYR A 115 0.79 -1.11 -8.02
N PHE A 116 1.41 -1.52 -9.13
CA PHE A 116 1.28 -0.81 -10.40
C PHE A 116 1.37 -1.73 -11.62
N CYS A 117 0.87 -1.24 -12.76
CA CYS A 117 0.99 -1.89 -14.07
C CYS A 117 0.88 -0.88 -15.23
N GLY A 118 1.07 -1.38 -16.46
CA GLY A 118 1.00 -0.56 -17.68
C GLY A 118 2.23 0.31 -17.87
N GLY A 119 2.04 1.50 -18.44
CA GLY A 119 3.08 2.51 -18.69
C GLY A 119 3.49 3.31 -17.45
N ALA A 120 3.63 2.66 -16.29
CA ALA A 120 4.15 3.26 -15.06
C ALA A 120 5.53 2.66 -14.73
N GLU A 121 6.48 3.52 -14.37
CA GLU A 121 7.79 3.15 -13.85
C GLU A 121 8.01 3.85 -12.51
N VAL A 122 8.30 3.08 -11.47
CA VAL A 122 8.61 3.63 -10.14
C VAL A 122 10.07 4.08 -10.13
N VAL A 123 10.32 5.32 -9.74
CA VAL A 123 11.67 5.90 -9.69
C VAL A 123 12.16 6.18 -8.26
N LYS A 124 11.22 6.30 -7.31
CA LYS A 124 11.54 6.51 -5.89
C LYS A 124 10.49 5.88 -5.00
N PHE A 125 10.91 5.35 -3.87
CA PHE A 125 10.06 4.89 -2.77
C PHE A 125 10.68 5.36 -1.45
N GLU A 126 9.89 5.96 -0.58
CA GLU A 126 10.33 6.41 0.74
C GLU A 126 9.25 6.21 1.80
N ARG A 127 9.67 5.97 3.04
CA ARG A 127 8.82 5.91 4.23
C ARG A 127 8.90 7.24 4.99
N PHE A 128 7.79 7.69 5.54
CA PHE A 128 7.71 8.95 6.29
C PHE A 128 6.71 8.86 7.45
N GLY A 129 6.61 9.93 8.24
CA GLY A 129 5.63 10.03 9.33
C GLY A 129 6.05 9.32 10.62
N GLU A 130 7.34 9.00 10.74
CA GLU A 130 7.87 8.40 11.96
C GLU A 130 7.87 9.40 13.12
N ASP A 131 7.38 8.96 14.28
CA ASP A 131 7.36 9.70 15.55
C ASP A 131 6.59 11.04 15.52
N VAL A 132 5.60 11.16 14.63
CA VAL A 132 4.70 12.33 14.59
C VAL A 132 3.65 12.21 15.69
N LEU A 133 3.56 13.23 16.56
CA LEU A 133 2.71 13.23 17.75
C LEU A 133 1.49 14.15 17.59
N THR A 134 0.40 13.81 18.24
CA THR A 134 -0.77 14.70 18.37
C THR A 134 -0.43 15.93 19.19
N GLU A 135 -1.08 17.04 18.87
CA GLU A 135 -1.08 18.23 19.72
C GLU A 135 -2.25 18.16 20.71
N GLY A 136 -2.08 18.73 21.91
CA GLY A 136 -3.10 18.74 22.96
C GLY A 136 -2.84 17.72 24.07
N GLU A 137 -2.95 18.17 25.32
CA GLU A 137 -2.68 17.33 26.51
C GLU A 137 -3.76 16.25 26.70
N GLU A 138 -5.02 16.58 26.41
CA GLU A 138 -6.15 15.66 26.55
C GLU A 138 -6.06 14.52 25.53
N GLU A 139 -5.89 14.86 24.25
CA GLU A 139 -5.73 13.91 23.15
C GLU A 139 -4.53 12.99 23.39
N SER A 140 -3.40 13.59 23.80
CA SER A 140 -2.19 12.82 24.08
C SER A 140 -2.39 11.83 25.23
N SER A 141 -3.07 12.26 26.29
CA SER A 141 -3.37 11.39 27.44
C SER A 141 -4.30 10.25 27.06
N GLN A 142 -5.30 10.51 26.22
CA GLN A 142 -6.22 9.48 25.72
C GLN A 142 -5.49 8.42 24.89
N ILE A 143 -4.60 8.82 23.99
CA ILE A 143 -3.85 7.86 23.14
C ILE A 143 -2.90 7.01 24.00
N VAL A 144 -2.16 7.61 24.93
CA VAL A 144 -1.28 6.84 25.83
C VAL A 144 -2.11 5.88 26.69
N ALA A 145 -3.29 6.27 27.15
CA ALA A 145 -4.20 5.40 27.91
C ALA A 145 -4.71 4.20 27.11
N LEU A 146 -4.75 4.26 25.76
CA LEU A 146 -5.06 3.14 24.88
C LEU A 146 -3.90 2.11 24.78
N GLY A 147 -2.74 2.41 25.36
CA GLY A 147 -1.58 1.51 25.42
C GLY A 147 -0.51 1.76 24.38
N PHE A 148 -0.50 2.95 23.77
CA PHE A 148 0.60 3.44 22.93
C PHE A 148 1.72 4.04 23.79
N GLU A 149 2.96 3.94 23.34
CA GLU A 149 4.13 4.45 24.09
C GLU A 149 4.23 5.97 24.03
N LYS A 150 3.78 6.54 22.91
CA LYS A 150 3.65 7.98 22.69
C LYS A 150 2.30 8.25 22.02
N ALA A 151 1.88 9.50 22.07
CA ALA A 151 0.66 9.96 21.41
C ALA A 151 0.84 10.13 19.89
N TRP A 152 1.18 9.06 19.18
CA TRP A 152 1.37 9.11 17.73
C TRP A 152 0.06 9.43 17.01
N VAL A 153 0.14 10.22 15.93
CA VAL A 153 -1.04 10.57 15.11
C VAL A 153 -1.61 9.39 14.32
N THR A 154 -0.83 8.31 14.18
CA THR A 154 -1.22 7.05 13.53
C THR A 154 -0.28 5.93 14.02
N ASP A 155 -0.77 4.69 13.96
CA ASP A 155 0.01 3.46 14.22
C ASP A 155 0.74 2.92 12.98
N HIS A 156 0.46 3.50 11.81
CA HIS A 156 1.13 3.22 10.55
C HIS A 156 2.17 4.30 10.19
N LEU A 157 3.16 3.90 9.39
CA LEU A 157 4.11 4.80 8.74
C LEU A 157 3.65 5.04 7.30
N GLY A 158 3.74 6.29 6.86
CA GLY A 158 3.37 6.66 5.50
C GLY A 158 4.37 6.14 4.48
N ILE A 159 3.89 5.81 3.28
CA ILE A 159 4.73 5.51 2.12
C ILE A 159 4.50 6.56 1.03
N LYS A 160 5.58 6.97 0.37
CA LYS A 160 5.54 7.88 -0.77
C LYS A 160 6.31 7.25 -1.92
N THR A 161 5.68 7.26 -3.10
CA THR A 161 6.27 6.72 -4.33
C THR A 161 6.25 7.79 -5.40
N GLU A 162 7.37 7.96 -6.10
CA GLU A 162 7.46 8.81 -7.29
C GLU A 162 7.47 7.91 -8.52
N VAL A 163 6.62 8.24 -9.49
CA VAL A 163 6.29 7.37 -10.62
C VAL A 163 6.35 8.18 -11.90
N GLN A 164 7.10 7.68 -12.87
CA GLN A 164 7.15 8.20 -14.22
C GLN A 164 6.09 7.52 -15.08
N ILE A 165 5.31 8.31 -15.81
CA ILE A 165 4.36 7.80 -16.80
C ILE A 165 5.07 7.73 -18.16
N LEU A 166 5.23 6.52 -18.67
CA LEU A 166 6.00 6.26 -19.88
C LEU A 166 5.25 6.68 -21.14
N GLY A 167 6.03 7.03 -22.17
CA GLY A 167 5.56 7.15 -23.55
C GLY A 167 4.88 5.88 -24.06
N ASP A 168 4.17 5.99 -25.17
CA ASP A 168 3.89 4.79 -25.96
C ASP A 168 5.24 4.18 -26.34
N LYS A 169 5.41 2.87 -26.19
CA LYS A 169 6.57 2.20 -26.77
C LYS A 169 6.52 2.47 -28.26
N SER A 170 7.43 3.31 -28.77
CA SER A 170 7.64 3.39 -30.21
C SER A 170 7.98 1.97 -30.64
N SER A 171 7.04 1.32 -31.33
CA SER A 171 7.36 0.09 -32.02
C SER A 171 8.40 0.49 -33.05
N SER A 172 9.67 0.20 -32.76
CA SER A 172 10.73 0.24 -33.75
C SER A 172 10.27 -0.73 -34.84
N ARG A 173 9.67 -0.18 -35.89
CA ARG A 173 9.44 -0.90 -37.14
C ARG A 173 10.83 -1.19 -37.71
N LEU A 174 11.34 -2.37 -37.39
CA LEU A 174 12.33 -3.05 -38.22
C LEU A 174 11.59 -3.67 -39.40
#